data_AF-A0A7Z2SLC7-F1
#
_entry.id   AF-A0A7Z2SLC7-F1
#
_cell.length_a   1.000
_cell.length_b   1.000
_cell.length_c   1.000
_cell.angle_alpha   90.00
_cell.angle_beta   90.00
_cell.angle_gamma   90.00
#
_symmetry.space_group_name_H-M   'P 1'
#
loop_
_entity.id
_entity.type
_entity.pdbx_description
1 polymer ?
#
loop_
_entity_poly.entity_id
_entity_poly.type
_entity_poly.pdbx_seq_one_letter_code
_entity_poly.pdbx_strand_id
1 'polypeptide(L)' 'MSKLEHLLQQATRAERVSKAIIDMLTADRLQAFAVECRAQAKALETEQQKGSPSQPVRPAA' A
#
# COMPACT_ATOMS: atom_id res chain seq x y z
N MET A 1 -2.05 12.75 -6.43
CA MET A 1 -2.11 11.37 -5.90
C MET A 1 -0.69 10.93 -5.58
N SER A 2 -0.44 10.53 -4.34
CA SER A 2 0.84 9.97 -3.90
C SER A 2 1.01 8.52 -4.34
N LYS A 3 2.26 8.04 -4.40
CA LYS A 3 2.56 6.63 -4.74
C LYS A 3 1.83 5.64 -3.81
N LEU A 4 1.70 5.99 -2.54
CA LEU A 4 0.95 5.22 -1.53
C LEU A 4 -0.53 5.13 -1.89
N GLU A 5 -1.18 6.26 -2.19
CA GLU A 5 -2.58 6.28 -2.60
C GLU A 5 -2.82 5.45 -3.87
N HIS A 6 -1.90 5.53 -4.85
CA HIS A 6 -1.98 4.73 -6.07
C HIS A 6 -1.98 3.22 -5.77
N LEU A 7 -1.08 2.74 -4.89
CA LEU A 7 -0.99 1.33 -4.52
C LEU A 7 -2.25 0.85 -3.78
N LEU A 8 -2.79 1.65 -2.86
CA LEU A 8 -4.02 1.31 -2.14
C LEU A 8 -5.24 1.25 -3.07
N GLN A 9 -5.33 2.17 -4.03
CA GLN A 9 -6.39 2.15 -5.04
C GLN A 9 -6.27 0.93 -5.96
N GLN A 10 -5.06 0.59 -6.39
CA GLN A 10 -4.82 -0.61 -7.21
C GLN A 10 -5.21 -1.88 -6.48
N ALA A 11 -4.81 -2.03 -5.20
CA ALA A 11 -5.20 -3.17 -4.37
C ALA A 11 -6.72 -3.29 -4.26
N THR A 12 -7.39 -2.19 -3.88
CA THR A 12 -8.84 -2.15 -3.71
C THR A 12 -9.58 -2.52 -5.00
N ARG A 13 -9.10 -2.00 -6.15
CA ARG A 13 -9.69 -2.31 -7.45
C ARG A 13 -9.49 -3.78 -7.81
N ALA A 14 -8.30 -4.31 -7.62
CA ALA A 14 -7.99 -5.70 -7.95
C ALA A 14 -8.84 -6.68 -7.13
N GLU A 15 -9.05 -6.43 -5.85
CA GLU A 15 -9.95 -7.24 -5.01
C GLU A 15 -11.42 -7.16 -5.45
N ARG A 16 -11.85 -5.98 -5.89
CA ARG A 16 -13.23 -5.81 -6.35
C ARG A 16 -13.45 -6.56 -7.66
N VAL A 17 -12.48 -6.55 -8.56
CA VAL A 17 -12.53 -7.28 -9.83
C VAL A 17 -12.42 -8.79 -9.60
N SER A 18 -11.55 -9.26 -8.68
CA SER A 18 -11.40 -10.69 -8.40
C SER A 18 -12.69 -11.33 -7.88
N LYS A 19 -13.52 -10.57 -7.16
CA LYS A 19 -14.85 -11.02 -6.69
C LYS A 19 -15.91 -11.03 -7.78
N ALA A 20 -15.70 -10.30 -8.88
CA ALA A 20 -16.67 -10.15 -9.97
C ALA A 20 -16.39 -11.06 -11.17
N ILE A 21 -15.21 -11.69 -11.22
CA ILE A 21 -14.78 -12.52 -12.36
C ILE A 21 -15.01 -14.01 -12.07
N ILE A 22 -15.41 -14.75 -13.11
CA ILE A 22 -15.68 -16.21 -13.03
C ILE A 22 -14.38 -17.01 -13.21
N ASP A 23 -13.43 -16.49 -13.98
CA ASP A 23 -12.16 -17.16 -14.22
C ASP A 23 -11.30 -17.22 -12.95
N MET A 24 -11.19 -18.43 -12.38
CA MET A 24 -10.51 -18.63 -11.10
C MET A 24 -9.02 -18.31 -11.15
N LEU A 25 -8.36 -18.57 -12.29
CA LEU A 25 -6.93 -18.24 -12.45
C LEU A 25 -6.71 -16.72 -12.42
N THR A 26 -7.58 -15.95 -13.07
CA THR A 26 -7.52 -14.49 -13.06
C THR A 26 -7.92 -13.94 -11.70
N ALA A 27 -8.92 -14.54 -11.03
CA ALA A 27 -9.29 -14.16 -9.67
C ALA A 27 -8.11 -14.32 -8.70
N ASP A 28 -7.39 -15.45 -8.76
CA ASP A 28 -6.21 -15.73 -7.95
C ASP A 28 -5.08 -14.71 -8.23
N ARG A 29 -4.76 -14.47 -9.51
CA ARG A 29 -3.76 -13.49 -9.91
C ARG A 29 -4.10 -12.07 -9.44
N LEU A 30 -5.37 -11.67 -9.50
CA LEU A 30 -5.81 -10.37 -9.01
C LEU A 30 -5.72 -10.27 -7.49
N GLN A 31 -6.00 -11.35 -6.76
CA GLN A 31 -5.81 -11.39 -5.31
C GLN A 31 -4.33 -11.31 -4.93
N ALA A 32 -3.46 -12.08 -5.59
CA ALA A 32 -2.02 -12.01 -5.40
C ALA A 32 -1.49 -10.59 -5.64
N PHE A 33 -1.89 -9.97 -6.76
CA PHE A 33 -1.53 -8.59 -7.07
C PHE A 33 -2.00 -7.59 -6.00
N ALA A 34 -3.22 -7.75 -5.47
CA ALA A 34 -3.72 -6.89 -4.40
C ALA A 34 -2.90 -7.02 -3.11
N VAL A 35 -2.47 -8.24 -2.77
CA VAL A 35 -1.58 -8.50 -1.62
C VAL A 35 -0.23 -7.82 -1.83
N GLU A 36 0.36 -7.92 -3.02
CA GLU A 36 1.63 -7.25 -3.35
C GLU A 36 1.52 -5.72 -3.25
N CYS A 37 0.44 -5.13 -3.78
CA CYS A 37 0.21 -3.68 -3.67
C CYS A 37 0.13 -3.23 -2.20
N ARG A 38 -0.55 -3.99 -1.34
CA ARG A 38 -0.63 -3.67 0.10
C ARG A 38 0.71 -3.81 0.80
N ALA A 39 1.49 -4.83 0.48
CA ALA A 39 2.82 -5.02 1.04
C ALA A 39 3.73 -3.83 0.68
N GLN A 40 3.69 -3.38 -0.58
CA GLN A 40 4.44 -2.20 -1.03
C GLN A 40 3.95 -0.91 -0.37
N ALA A 41 2.63 -0.73 -0.21
CA ALA A 41 2.08 0.43 0.49
C ALA A 41 2.57 0.49 1.95
N LYS A 42 2.52 -0.63 2.67
CA LYS A 42 3.00 -0.73 4.06
C LYS A 42 4.50 -0.44 4.17
N ALA A 43 5.30 -0.92 3.22
CA ALA A 43 6.73 -0.61 3.16
C ALA A 43 6.97 0.89 2.97
N LEU A 44 6.23 1.54 2.04
CA LEU A 44 6.32 2.98 1.83
C LEU A 44 5.86 3.79 3.03
N GLU A 45 4.78 3.38 3.70
CA GLU A 45 4.33 4.01 4.96
C GLU A 45 5.44 3.98 6.01
N THR A 46 6.09 2.84 6.18
CA THR A 46 7.19 2.65 7.13
C THR A 46 8.38 3.56 6.79
N GLU A 47 8.76 3.65 5.52
CA GLU A 47 9.85 4.51 5.06
C GLU A 47 9.52 6.00 5.20
N GLN A 48 8.27 6.41 4.95
CA GLN A 48 7.80 7.78 5.18
C GLN A 48 7.82 8.15 6.67
N GLN A 49 7.49 7.19 7.55
CA GLN A 49 7.51 7.38 8.99
C GLN A 49 8.93 7.49 9.54
N LYS A 50 9.88 6.74 8.97
CA LYS A 50 11.31 6.81 9.28
C LYS A 50 11.98 8.11 8.78
N GLY A 51 11.43 8.72 7.73
CA GLY A 51 11.87 10.00 7.17
C GLY A 51 11.37 11.25 7.88
N SER A 52 10.54 11.13 8.93
CA SER A 52 10.16 12.27 9.76
C SER A 52 11.31 12.61 10.71
N PRO A 53 11.96 13.78 10.59
CA PRO A 53 12.98 14.18 11.54
C PRO A 53 12.29 14.48 12.87
N SER A 54 12.46 13.59 13.86
CA SER A 54 12.36 13.97 15.26
C SER A 54 13.38 15.08 15.50
N GLN A 55 12.91 16.32 15.43
CA GLN A 55 13.70 17.50 15.75
C GLN A 55 14.05 17.43 17.25
N PRO A 56 15.34 17.41 17.65
CA PRO A 56 15.69 17.53 19.04
C PRO A 56 15.46 18.99 19.47
N VAL A 57 14.37 19.27 20.15
CA VAL A 57 14.21 20.53 20.87
C VAL A 57 15.19 20.54 22.04
N ARG A 58 16.21 21.41 21.92
CA ARG A 58 17.31 21.59 22.87
C ARG A 58 16.78 21.94 24.27
N PRO A 59 17.44 21.52 25.37
CA PRO A 59 17.12 22.05 26.69
C PRO A 59 17.50 23.53 26.76
N ALA A 60 16.55 24.39 27.14
CA ALA A 60 16.84 25.76 27.53
C ALA A 60 17.50 25.75 28.92
N ALA A 61 18.51 26.61 29.06
CA ALA A 61 19.38 26.77 30.23
C ALA A 61 18.66 27.23 31.49
#